data_AF-A0A948FM49-F1
#
_entry.id   AF-A0A948FM49-F1
#
_cell.length_a   1.000
_cell.length_b   1.000
_cell.length_c   1.000
_cell.angle_alpha   90.00
_cell.angle_beta   90.00
_cell.angle_gamma   90.00
#
_symmetry.space_group_name_H-M   'P 1'
#
loop_
_entity.id
_entity.type
_entity.pdbx_description
1 polymer ?
#
loop_
_entity_poly.entity_id
_entity_poly.type
_entity_poly.pdbx_seq_one_letter_code
_entity_poly.pdbx_strand_id
1 'polypeptide(L)'
;MLTRIKQLYQELDTAMMTNMIPEFGKKLVDVISYDFCRKYIEISKYSDSVLTEKVMMFAAGKILQLLSLYAPFVSEKLWILM
;
A
#
# COMPACT_ATOMS: atom_id res chain seq x y z
N MET A 1 -8.39 5.50 -1.88
CA MET A 1 -7.26 4.62 -1.53
C MET A 1 -7.67 3.16 -1.32
N LEU A 2 -8.66 2.85 -0.48
CA LEU A 2 -9.07 1.46 -0.20
C LEU A 2 -9.43 0.65 -1.46
N THR A 3 -10.17 1.25 -2.40
CA THR A 3 -10.48 0.62 -3.70
C THR A 3 -9.21 0.29 -4.50
N ARG A 4 -8.21 1.18 -4.45
CA ARG A 4 -6.93 0.99 -5.14
C ARG A 4 -6.12 -0.15 -4.53
N ILE A 5 -6.12 -0.25 -3.20
CA ILE A 5 -5.50 -1.37 -2.48
C ILE A 5 -6.18 -2.70 -2.87
N LYS A 6 -7.53 -2.73 -2.89
CA LYS A 6 -8.26 -3.93 -3.33
C LYS A 6 -7.85 -4.37 -4.74
N GLN A 7 -7.71 -3.42 -5.67
CA GLN A 7 -7.24 -3.71 -7.03
C GLN A 7 -5.81 -4.26 -7.04
N LEU A 8 -4.90 -3.71 -6.23
CA LEU A 8 -3.53 -4.22 -6.15
C LEU A 8 -3.45 -5.68 -5.70
N TYR A 9 -4.30 -6.12 -4.76
CA TYR A 9 -4.36 -7.54 -4.39
C TYR A 9 -4.80 -8.43 -5.56
N GLN A 10 -5.82 -8.02 -6.32
CA GLN A 10 -6.29 -8.78 -7.50
C GLN A 10 -5.22 -8.84 -8.60
N GLU A 11 -4.47 -7.74 -8.78
CA GLU A 11 -3.36 -7.67 -9.72
C GLU A 11 -2.16 -8.50 -9.27
N LEU A 12 -1.88 -8.57 -7.96
CA LEU A 12 -0.85 -9.44 -7.41
C LEU A 12 -1.16 -10.91 -7.70
N ASP A 13 -2.39 -11.35 -7.45
CA ASP A 13 -2.81 -12.73 -7.75
C ASP A 13 -2.59 -13.05 -9.23
N THR A 14 -2.95 -12.11 -10.11
CA THR A 14 -2.72 -12.24 -11.55
C THR A 14 -1.23 -12.30 -11.89
N ALA A 15 -0.41 -11.43 -11.28
CA ALA A 15 1.03 -11.40 -11.49
C ALA A 15 1.73 -12.67 -11.02
N MET A 16 1.26 -13.28 -9.93
CA MET A 16 1.75 -14.59 -9.45
C MET A 16 1.45 -15.70 -10.45
N MET A 17 0.26 -15.71 -11.04
CA MET A 17 -0.12 -16.73 -12.04
C MET A 17 0.59 -16.56 -13.38
N THR A 18 0.99 -15.33 -13.73
CA THR A 18 1.57 -14.98 -15.04
C THR A 18 3.07 -14.72 -15.00
N ASN A 19 3.71 -14.93 -13.85
CA ASN A 19 5.13 -14.67 -13.61
C ASN A 19 5.57 -13.22 -13.89
N MET A 20 4.66 -12.25 -13.67
CA MET A 20 4.87 -10.80 -13.87
C MET A 20 5.09 -10.04 -12.54
N ILE A 21 5.73 -10.71 -11.57
CA ILE A 21 6.00 -10.15 -10.25
C ILE A 21 6.93 -8.92 -10.30
N PRO A 22 7.96 -8.85 -11.15
CA PRO A 22 8.79 -7.64 -11.27
C PRO A 22 7.99 -6.41 -11.73
N GLU A 23 7.09 -6.58 -12.69
CA GLU A 23 6.22 -5.52 -13.24
C GLU A 23 5.24 -5.03 -12.18
N PHE A 24 4.65 -5.95 -11.42
CA PHE A 24 3.81 -5.61 -10.27
C PHE A 24 4.59 -4.79 -9.24
N GLY A 25 5.85 -5.12 -8.99
CA GLY A 25 6.71 -4.39 -8.05
C GLY A 25 6.91 -2.93 -8.44
N LYS A 26 7.20 -2.66 -9.72
CA LYS A 26 7.30 -1.29 -10.24
C LYS A 26 6.00 -0.52 -10.04
N LYS A 27 4.87 -1.13 -10.40
CA LYS A 27 3.55 -0.54 -10.22
C LYS A 27 3.21 -0.27 -8.75
N LEU A 28 3.57 -1.20 -7.86
CA LEU A 28 3.36 -1.04 -6.42
C LEU A 28 4.14 0.17 -5.90
N VAL A 29 5.41 0.33 -6.30
CA VAL A 29 6.21 1.51 -5.95
C VAL A 29 5.57 2.81 -6.44
N ASP A 30 5.07 2.83 -7.68
CA ASP A 30 4.38 4.02 -8.23
C ASP A 30 3.12 4.37 -7.44
N VAL A 31 2.30 3.38 -7.08
CA VAL A 31 1.10 3.60 -6.28
C VAL A 31 1.44 4.08 -4.87
N ILE A 32 2.46 3.51 -4.23
CA ILE A 32 2.92 3.95 -2.91
C ILE A 32 3.40 5.41 -2.98
N SER A 33 4.30 5.71 -3.92
CA SER A 33 4.91 7.04 -4.03
C SER A 33 3.90 8.11 -4.42
N TYR A 34 3.11 7.88 -5.47
CA TYR A 34 2.26 8.91 -6.05
C TYR A 34 0.84 8.93 -5.48
N ASP A 35 0.17 7.78 -5.42
CA ASP A 35 -1.22 7.74 -4.97
C ASP A 35 -1.32 7.80 -3.44
N PHE A 36 -0.47 7.07 -2.72
CA PHE A 36 -0.50 7.04 -1.26
C PHE A 36 0.22 8.25 -0.66
N CYS A 37 1.53 8.39 -0.86
CA CYS A 37 2.32 9.42 -0.18
C CYS A 37 2.00 10.84 -0.68
N ARG A 38 2.04 11.08 -2.00
CA ARG A 38 1.86 12.45 -2.54
C ARG A 38 0.42 12.93 -2.58
N LYS A 39 -0.55 12.03 -2.75
CA LYS A 39 -1.97 12.41 -2.84
C LYS A 39 -2.71 12.10 -1.55
N TYR A 40 -2.81 10.84 -1.17
CA TYR A 40 -3.70 10.42 -0.10
C TYR A 40 -3.28 10.97 1.27
N ILE A 41 -1.98 10.88 1.63
CA ILE A 41 -1.48 11.46 2.88
C ILE A 41 -1.67 12.97 2.89
N GLU A 42 -1.28 13.67 1.81
CA GLU A 42 -1.42 15.12 1.73
C GLU A 42 -2.87 15.60 1.88
N ILE A 43 -3.82 14.95 1.22
CA ILE A 43 -5.25 15.27 1.37
C ILE A 43 -5.72 14.99 2.81
N SER A 44 -5.23 13.90 3.42
CA SER A 44 -5.64 13.49 4.76
C SER A 44 -5.19 14.47 5.85
N LYS A 45 -4.11 15.25 5.63
CA LYS A 45 -3.64 16.28 6.58
C LYS A 45 -4.66 17.39 6.85
N TYR A 46 -5.58 17.61 5.92
CA TYR A 46 -6.62 18.63 6.03
C TYR A 46 -7.95 18.07 6.57
N SER A 47 -7.94 16.82 7.05
CA SER A 47 -9.12 16.16 7.60
C SER A 47 -9.03 16.07 9.11
N ASP A 48 -9.97 16.71 9.81
CA ASP A 48 -10.09 16.63 11.27
C ASP A 48 -10.85 15.37 11.76
N SER A 49 -11.09 14.41 10.87
CA SER A 49 -11.87 13.22 11.18
C SER A 49 -11.00 12.12 11.79
N VAL A 50 -11.35 11.67 12.99
CA VAL A 50 -10.76 10.48 13.65
C VAL A 50 -10.85 9.23 12.76
N LEU A 51 -11.85 9.16 11.88
CA LEU A 51 -11.97 8.05 10.93
C LEU A 51 -10.85 8.09 9.87
N THR A 52 -10.43 9.28 9.45
CA THR A 52 -9.39 9.44 8.43
C THR A 52 -8.07 8.83 8.89
N GLU A 53 -7.67 9.09 10.13
CA GLU A 53 -6.45 8.51 10.72
C GLU A 53 -6.52 6.98 10.75
N LYS A 54 -7.63 6.41 11.22
CA LYS A 54 -7.84 4.95 11.24
C LYS A 54 -7.76 4.31 9.85
N VAL A 55 -8.40 4.94 8.87
CA VAL A 55 -8.38 4.45 7.48
C VAL A 55 -6.99 4.58 6.87
N MET A 56 -6.26 5.64 7.19
CA MET A 56 -4.88 5.84 6.75
C MET A 56 -3.94 4.78 7.32
N MET A 57 -4.03 4.49 8.62
CA MET A 57 -3.28 3.42 9.26
C MET A 57 -3.64 2.06 8.66
N PHE A 58 -4.92 1.77 8.46
CA PHE A 58 -5.35 0.55 7.78
C PHE A 58 -4.76 0.43 6.37
N ALA A 59 -4.79 1.52 5.60
CA ALA A 59 -4.22 1.56 4.25
C ALA A 59 -2.71 1.34 4.25
N ALA A 60 -1.97 1.98 5.17
CA ALA A 60 -0.53 1.79 5.35
C ALA A 60 -0.20 0.32 5.67
N GLY A 61 -0.94 -0.31 6.58
CA GLY A 61 -0.74 -1.71 6.91
C GLY A 61 -0.95 -2.61 5.69
N LYS A 62 -2.02 -2.39 4.93
CA LYS A 62 -2.28 -3.16 3.72
C LYS A 62 -1.23 -2.97 2.63
N ILE A 63 -0.62 -1.79 2.53
CA ILE A 63 0.52 -1.54 1.66
C ILE A 63 1.77 -2.30 2.13
N LEU A 64 2.07 -2.29 3.44
CA LEU A 64 3.21 -3.03 3.99
C LEU A 64 3.10 -4.54 3.74
N GLN A 65 1.89 -5.09 3.83
CA GLN A 65 1.60 -6.48 3.47
C GLN A 65 1.89 -6.78 2.00
N LEU A 66 1.58 -5.87 1.08
CA LEU A 66 1.94 -6.04 -0.34
C LEU A 66 3.46 -5.89 -0.55
N LEU A 67 4.08 -4.96 0.17
CA LEU A 67 5.51 -4.67 0.08
C LEU A 67 6.37 -5.81 0.66
N SER A 68 5.84 -6.65 1.56
CA SER A 68 6.60 -7.72 2.20
C SER A 68 7.13 -8.76 1.21
N LEU A 69 6.53 -8.87 0.03
CA LEU A 69 7.05 -9.69 -1.07
C LEU A 69 8.42 -9.20 -1.57
N TYR A 70 8.68 -7.90 -1.50
CA TYR A 70 9.89 -7.26 -2.02
C TYR A 70 10.85 -6.82 -0.91
N ALA A 71 10.33 -6.40 0.24
CA ALA A 71 11.11 -5.89 1.36
C ALA A 71 10.63 -6.47 2.71
N PRO A 72 10.71 -7.80 2.90
CA PRO A 72 10.09 -8.49 4.04
C PRO A 72 10.57 -7.97 5.40
N PHE A 73 11.88 -7.76 5.57
CA PHE A 73 12.44 -7.31 6.84
C PHE A 73 12.02 -5.88 7.22
N VAL A 74 11.91 -5.00 6.23
CA VAL A 74 11.49 -3.61 6.46
C VAL A 74 9.99 -3.57 6.76
N SER A 75 9.20 -4.31 5.96
CA SER A 75 7.76 -4.43 6.19
C SER A 75 7.44 -4.96 7.58
N GLU A 76 8.14 -6.01 8.05
CA GLU A 76 7.92 -6.59 9.37
C GLU A 76 8.27 -5.61 10.50
N LYS A 77 9.43 -4.92 10.40
CA LYS A 77 9.82 -3.92 11.40
C LYS A 77 8.82 -2.78 11.50
N LEU A 78 8.30 -2.30 10.37
CA LEU A 78 7.29 -1.24 10.35
C LEU A 78 5.95 -1.73 10.87
N TRP A 79 5.56 -2.98 10.56
CA TRP A 79 4.31 -3.57 11.04
C TRP A 79 4.27 -3.68 12.57
N ILE A 80 5.38 -4.01 13.22
CA ILE A 80 5.49 -4.08 14.69
C ILE A 80 5.29 -2.69 15.36
N LEU A 81 5.59 -1.60 14.64
CA LEU A 81 5.47 -0.24 15.15
C LEU A 81 4.08 0.38 14.96
N MET A 82 3.19 -0.30 14.21
CA MET A 82 1.82 0.15 13.93
C MET A 82 0.82 -0.38 14.95
#